data_AF-A1RU21-F1
#
_entry.id   AF-A1RU21-F1
#
_cell.length_a   1.000
_cell.length_b   1.000
_cell.length_c   1.000
_cell.angle_alpha   90.00
_cell.angle_beta   90.00
_cell.angle_gamma   90.00
#
_symmetry.space_group_name_H-M   'P 1'
#
loop_
_entity.id
_entity.type
_entity.pdbx_description
1 polymer ?
#
loop_
_entity_poly.entity_id
_entity_poly.type
_entity_poly.pdbx_seq_one_letter_code
_entity_poly.pdbx_strand_id
1 'polypeptide(L)'
;MLCKDVAKRAVYKLGEEVYIESVEKRGAWLVAICYVRSQTRREECYQVVLKLKLGTRYFIGHCECPDFKYRGGPCKHIVKAKVALREYMKLKRRV
;
A
#
# COMPACT_ATOMS: atom_id res chain seq x y z
N MET A 1 1.95 -7.18 12.17
CA MET A 1 3.15 -7.93 11.70
C MET A 1 4.38 -7.04 11.87
N LEU A 2 5.59 -7.56 12.10
CA LEU A 2 6.77 -6.70 12.25
C LEU A 2 7.25 -6.18 10.89
N CYS A 3 7.55 -4.88 10.81
CA CYS A 3 8.01 -4.24 9.58
C CYS A 3 9.32 -4.84 9.06
N LYS A 4 10.20 -5.34 9.94
CA LYS A 4 11.45 -5.99 9.55
C LYS A 4 11.21 -7.24 8.69
N ASP A 5 10.15 -8.00 8.97
CA ASP A 5 9.83 -9.24 8.27
C ASP A 5 9.10 -8.97 6.95
N VAL A 6 8.33 -7.89 6.91
CA VAL A 6 7.74 -7.34 5.69
C VAL A 6 8.83 -6.83 4.75
N ALA A 7 9.80 -6.07 5.26
CA ALA A 7 10.85 -5.45 4.46
C ALA A 7 11.66 -6.48 3.65
N LYS A 8 11.86 -7.69 4.20
CA LYS A 8 12.55 -8.80 3.52
C LYS A 8 11.78 -9.36 2.32
N ARG A 9 10.44 -9.25 2.31
CA ARG A 9 9.56 -9.79 1.27
C ARG A 9 9.07 -8.73 0.28
N ALA A 10 9.37 -7.45 0.55
CA ALA A 10 8.88 -6.35 -0.25
C ALA A 10 9.58 -6.26 -1.61
N VAL A 11 8.81 -6.22 -2.70
CA VAL A 11 9.31 -5.93 -4.05
C VAL A 11 9.60 -4.45 -4.28
N TYR A 12 9.04 -3.58 -3.43
CA TYR A 12 9.29 -2.14 -3.46
C TYR A 12 9.10 -1.52 -2.08
N LYS A 13 9.91 -0.51 -1.76
CA LYS A 13 9.80 0.27 -0.52
C LYS A 13 9.78 1.77 -0.81
N LEU A 14 8.95 2.51 -0.07
CA LEU A 14 8.91 3.97 -0.11
C LEU A 14 9.22 4.53 1.28
N GLY A 15 10.40 5.13 1.42
CA GLY A 15 10.83 5.86 2.63
C GLY A 15 10.78 5.05 3.93
N GLU A 16 10.86 3.72 3.85
CA GLU A 16 10.64 2.75 4.95
C GLU A 16 9.26 2.82 5.63
N GLU A 17 8.34 3.63 5.11
CA GLU A 17 6.99 3.74 5.64
C GLU A 17 6.03 2.76 4.97
N VAL A 18 6.25 2.49 3.68
CA VAL A 18 5.38 1.63 2.87
C VAL A 18 6.21 0.58 2.18
N TYR A 19 5.72 -0.64 2.23
CA TYR A 19 6.30 -1.81 1.60
C TYR A 19 5.24 -2.40 0.67
N ILE A 20 5.59 -2.66 -0.58
CA ILE A 20 4.73 -3.37 -1.52
C ILE A 20 5.28 -4.79 -1.59
N GLU A 21 4.45 -5.77 -1.22
CA GLU A 21 4.82 -7.19 -1.29
C GLU A 21 4.54 -7.74 -2.69
N SER A 22 3.37 -7.45 -3.26
CA SER A 22 3.02 -7.91 -4.60
C SER A 22 2.10 -6.93 -5.32
N VAL A 23 2.18 -6.96 -6.65
CA VAL A 23 1.28 -6.21 -7.54
C VAL A 23 0.87 -7.13 -8.67
N GLU A 24 -0.43 -7.37 -8.79
CA GLU A 24 -1.03 -8.21 -9.81
C GLU A 24 -2.00 -7.41 -10.68
N LYS A 25 -1.98 -7.67 -11.98
CA LYS A 25 -3.00 -7.13 -12.89
C LYS A 25 -4.11 -8.15 -13.06
N ARG A 26 -5.34 -7.77 -12.70
CA ARG A 26 -6.57 -8.56 -12.87
C ARG A 26 -7.54 -7.79 -13.75
N GLY A 27 -7.45 -8.01 -15.07
CA GLY A 27 -8.21 -7.27 -16.07
C GLY A 27 -7.93 -5.76 -16.02
N ALA A 28 -8.99 -4.96 -15.82
CA ALA A 28 -8.89 -3.50 -15.67
C ALA A 28 -8.38 -3.04 -14.29
N TRP A 29 -8.14 -3.96 -13.36
CA TRP A 29 -7.73 -3.66 -12.00
C TRP A 29 -6.26 -4.02 -11.77
N LEU A 30 -5.56 -3.17 -11.03
CA LEU A 30 -4.33 -3.53 -10.34
C LEU A 30 -4.66 -3.81 -8.88
N VAL A 31 -4.28 -4.98 -8.41
CA VAL A 31 -4.40 -5.39 -7.02
C VAL A 31 -3.00 -5.41 -6.42
N ALA A 32 -2.82 -4.71 -5.32
CA ALA A 32 -1.55 -4.66 -4.61
C ALA A 32 -1.74 -5.07 -3.16
N ILE A 33 -0.83 -5.93 -2.68
CA ILE A 33 -0.67 -6.20 -1.26
C ILE A 33 0.45 -5.32 -0.76
N CYS A 34 0.10 -4.40 0.13
CA CYS A 34 1.02 -3.47 0.74
C CYS A 34 1.02 -3.64 2.25
N TYR A 35 2.08 -3.21 2.88
CA TYR A 35 2.21 -3.10 4.32
C TYR A 35 2.67 -1.70 4.65
N VAL A 36 2.01 -1.07 5.62
CA VAL A 36 2.31 0.30 6.00
C VAL A 36 2.65 0.34 7.47
N ARG A 37 3.78 0.99 7.78
CA ARG A 37 4.28 1.17 9.14
C ARG A 37 3.26 1.94 9.99
N SER A 38 3.00 1.42 11.18
CA SER A 38 2.16 2.07 12.18
C SER A 38 2.80 3.37 12.67
N GLN A 39 1.99 4.40 12.86
CA GLN A 39 2.45 5.69 13.40
C GLN A 39 2.70 5.63 14.91
N THR A 40 1.95 4.78 15.63
CA THR A 40 2.07 4.63 17.08
C THR A 40 3.12 3.59 17.45
N ARG A 41 3.19 2.48 16.70
CA ARG A 41 4.13 1.39 16.96
C ARG A 41 5.06 1.18 15.76
N ARG A 42 6.19 1.91 15.71
CA ARG A 42 7.07 1.96 14.52
C ARG A 42 7.62 0.61 14.06
N GLU A 43 7.63 -0.40 14.92
CA GLU A 43 8.05 -1.76 14.60
C GLU A 43 6.95 -2.57 13.90
N GLU A 44 5.70 -2.17 14.03
CA GLU A 44 4.55 -2.85 13.46
C GLU A 44 4.15 -2.26 12.11
N CYS A 45 3.80 -3.14 11.19
CA CYS A 45 3.22 -2.84 9.90
C CYS A 45 1.84 -3.50 9.81
N TYR A 46 0.87 -2.77 9.26
CA TYR A 46 -0.48 -3.26 8.98
C TYR A 46 -0.62 -3.58 7.50
N GLN A 47 -1.31 -4.67 7.18
CA GLN A 47 -1.60 -5.00 5.79
C GLN A 47 -2.63 -4.02 5.22
N VAL A 48 -2.41 -3.68 3.96
CA VAL A 48 -3.28 -2.86 3.14
C VAL A 48 -3.43 -3.55 1.80
N VAL A 49 -4.66 -3.96 1.49
CA VAL A 49 -5.00 -4.49 0.17
C VAL A 49 -5.59 -3.35 -0.65
N LEU A 50 -4.93 -2.99 -1.75
CA LEU A 50 -5.35 -1.89 -2.61
C LEU A 50 -5.76 -2.40 -3.98
N LYS A 51 -6.91 -1.96 -4.48
CA LYS A 51 -7.38 -2.16 -5.85
C LYS A 51 -7.45 -0.82 -6.56
N LEU A 52 -6.70 -0.63 -7.63
CA LEU A 52 -6.69 0.56 -8.46
C LEU A 52 -7.27 0.23 -9.84
N LYS A 53 -8.27 0.97 -10.30
CA LYS A 53 -8.80 0.80 -11.66
C LYS A 53 -7.93 1.57 -12.65
N LEU A 54 -7.31 0.84 -13.57
CA LEU A 54 -6.44 1.39 -14.60
C LEU A 54 -7.17 2.44 -15.44
N GLY A 55 -6.46 3.50 -15.82
CA GLY A 55 -7.03 4.62 -16.59
C GLY A 55 -7.91 5.57 -15.78
N THR A 56 -8.14 5.33 -14.48
CA THR A 56 -8.98 6.18 -13.63
C THR A 56 -8.27 6.60 -12.33
N ARG A 57 -8.89 7.51 -11.58
CA ARG A 57 -8.47 7.84 -10.21
C ARG A 57 -9.13 6.96 -9.14
N TYR A 58 -10.03 6.05 -9.56
CA TYR A 58 -10.83 5.21 -8.68
C TYR A 58 -9.96 4.12 -8.03
N PHE A 59 -10.11 3.99 -6.72
CA PHE A 59 -9.41 3.00 -5.93
C PHE A 59 -10.29 2.55 -4.77
N ILE A 60 -10.12 1.29 -4.39
CA ILE A 60 -10.72 0.71 -3.20
C ILE A 60 -9.56 0.16 -2.37
N GLY A 61 -9.61 0.36 -1.06
CA GLY A 61 -8.61 -0.18 -0.17
C GLY A 61 -9.24 -0.80 1.05
N HIS A 62 -8.65 -1.87 1.53
CA HIS A 62 -8.91 -2.43 2.85
C HIS A 62 -7.63 -2.33 3.67
N CYS A 63 -7.75 -1.99 4.96
CA CYS A 63 -6.62 -1.89 5.86
C CYS A 63 -6.99 -2.55 7.19
N GLU A 64 -6.08 -3.36 7.72
CA GLU A 64 -6.27 -4.08 8.99
C GLU A 64 -5.97 -3.22 10.22
N CYS A 65 -5.64 -1.93 10.06
CA CYS A 65 -5.33 -1.09 11.22
C CYS A 65 -6.57 -0.92 12.10
N PRO A 66 -6.42 -0.94 13.44
CA PRO A 66 -7.56 -0.94 14.36
C PRO A 66 -8.39 0.35 14.31
N ASP A 67 -7.77 1.52 14.15
CA ASP A 67 -8.48 2.80 14.37
C ASP A 67 -7.90 4.00 13.61
N PHE A 68 -7.99 4.03 12.28
CA PHE A 68 -7.56 5.25 11.57
C PHE A 68 -8.39 5.55 10.31
N LYS A 69 -9.68 5.88 10.46
CA LYS A 69 -10.46 6.54 9.40
C LYS A 69 -10.10 8.03 9.38
N TYR A 70 -9.63 8.56 8.24
CA TYR A 70 -9.19 9.95 8.16
C TYR A 70 -10.40 10.88 8.00
N ARG A 71 -10.89 11.49 9.09
CA ARG A 71 -11.95 12.52 9.07
C ARG A 71 -13.16 12.16 8.18
N GLY A 72 -13.70 10.95 8.35
CA GLY A 72 -14.82 10.42 7.54
C GLY A 72 -14.43 9.83 6.17
N GLY A 73 -13.15 9.92 5.79
CA GLY A 73 -12.58 9.38 4.56
C GLY A 73 -11.78 8.07 4.75
N PRO A 74 -11.08 7.60 3.70
CA PRO A 74 -10.32 6.36 3.72
C PRO A 74 -9.16 6.41 4.71
N CYS A 75 -8.73 5.24 5.18
CA CYS A 75 -7.63 5.16 6.12
C CYS A 75 -6.34 5.80 5.56
N LYS A 76 -5.58 6.49 6.43
CA LYS A 76 -4.29 7.11 6.06
C LYS A 76 -3.29 6.09 5.49
N HIS A 77 -3.31 4.84 5.97
CA HIS A 77 -2.50 3.75 5.41
C HIS A 77 -2.89 3.41 3.96
N ILE A 78 -4.18 3.44 3.63
CA ILE A 78 -4.65 3.22 2.24
C ILE A 78 -4.14 4.34 1.33
N VAL A 79 -4.19 5.59 1.80
CA VAL A 79 -3.69 6.73 1.03
C VAL A 79 -2.18 6.62 0.78
N LYS A 80 -1.39 6.27 1.82
CA LYS A 80 0.05 6.03 1.69
C LYS A 80 0.36 4.88 0.72
N ALA A 81 -0.36 3.76 0.84
CA ALA A 81 -0.22 2.62 -0.06
C ALA A 81 -0.52 2.99 -1.52
N LYS A 82 -1.55 3.82 -1.76
CA LYS A 82 -1.88 4.33 -3.10
C LYS A 82 -0.76 5.18 -3.70
N VAL A 83 -0.16 6.07 -2.91
CA VAL A 83 0.97 6.89 -3.36
C VAL A 83 2.15 5.98 -3.71
N ALA A 84 2.50 5.03 -2.84
CA ALA A 84 3.57 4.09 -3.10
C ALA A 84 3.34 3.24 -4.37
N LEU A 85 2.12 2.74 -4.58
CA LEU A 85 1.79 1.98 -5.78
C LEU A 85 1.95 2.82 -7.06
N ARG A 86 1.58 4.11 -7.01
CA ARG A 86 1.78 5.02 -8.15
C ARG A 86 3.26 5.25 -8.45
N GLU A 87 4.09 5.45 -7.43
CA GLU A 87 5.54 5.59 -7.60
C GLU A 87 6.17 4.32 -8.15
N TYR A 88 5.78 3.15 -7.62
CA TYR A 88 6.18 1.85 -8.15
C TYR A 88 5.81 1.69 -9.63
N MET A 89 4.59 2.06 -10.02
CA MET A 89 4.16 2.01 -11.42
C MET A 89 4.94 2.96 -12.33
N LYS A 90 5.30 4.16 -11.85
CA LYS A 90 6.14 5.10 -12.62
C LYS A 90 7.52 4.50 -12.87
N LEU A 91 8.11 3.84 -11.88
CA LEU A 91 9.38 3.14 -12.03
C LEU A 91 9.26 1.96 -13.00
N LYS A 92 8.23 1.12 -12.87
CA LYS A 92 8.01 -0.04 -13.74
C LYS A 92 7.67 0.31 -15.20
N ARG A 93 7.17 1.51 -15.49
CA ARG A 93 6.94 1.99 -16.87
C ARG A 93 8.17 2.59 -17.54
N ARG A 94 9.22 2.90 -16.77
CA ARG A 94 10.48 3.43 -17.29
C ARG A 94 11.48 2.32 -17.64
N VAL A 95 11.10 1.06 -17.40
CA VAL A 95 11.79 -0.15 -17.84
C VAL A 95 10.93 -0.79 -18.91
#